data_AF-A0A433J5K7-F1
#
_entry.id   AF-A0A433J5K7-F1
#
_cell.length_a   1.000
_cell.length_b   1.000
_cell.length_c   1.000
_cell.angle_alpha   90.00
_cell.angle_beta   90.00
_cell.angle_gamma   90.00
#
_symmetry.space_group_name_H-M   'P 1'
#
loop_
_entity.id
_entity.type
_entity.pdbx_description
1 polymer ?
#
loop_
_entity_poly.entity_id
_entity_poly.type
_entity_poly.pdbx_seq_one_letter_code
_entity_poly.pdbx_strand_id
1 'polypeptide(L)' 'MNRNWHEAHPMPPKATRQQRVEWHLEHVQACGCRPPPASLIAEIRDLEKQRLLPAEEGAA' A
#
# COMPACT_ATOMS: atom_id res chain seq x y z
N MET A 1 4.94 -13.26 9.53
CA MET A 1 4.80 -13.21 8.06
C MET A 1 3.55 -13.98 7.68
N ASN A 2 2.62 -13.33 6.97
CA ASN A 2 1.37 -13.91 6.50
C ASN A 2 1.60 -14.53 5.11
N ARG A 3 1.89 -15.84 5.08
CA ARG A 3 2.22 -16.57 3.84
C ARG A 3 1.14 -16.45 2.77
N ASN A 4 -0.12 -16.66 3.16
CA ASN A 4 -1.26 -16.59 2.25
C ASN A 4 -1.34 -15.23 1.53
N TRP A 5 -1.08 -14.14 2.25
CA TRP A 5 -1.07 -12.80 1.65
C TRP A 5 0.08 -12.62 0.66
N HIS A 6 1.29 -13.10 0.97
CA HIS A 6 2.42 -13.02 0.04
C HIS A 6 2.24 -13.87 -1.22
N GLU A 7 1.55 -15.00 -1.11
CA GLU A 7 1.22 -15.87 -2.24
C GLU A 7 0.15 -15.25 -3.14
N ALA A 8 -0.85 -14.58 -2.56
CA ALA A 8 -1.92 -13.89 -3.29
C ALA A 8 -1.50 -12.51 -3.84
N HIS A 9 -0.62 -11.80 -3.13
CA HIS A 9 -0.14 -10.47 -3.48
C HIS A 9 1.40 -10.46 -3.61
N PRO A 10 1.98 -11.15 -4.60
CA PRO A 10 3.41 -11.05 -4.86
C PRO A 10 3.76 -9.66 -5.42
N MET A 11 4.92 -9.13 -5.03
CA MET A 11 5.43 -7.88 -5.60
C MET A 11 5.75 -8.09 -7.09
N PRO A 12 5.24 -7.25 -8.00
CA PRO A 12 5.58 -7.34 -9.41
C PRO A 12 7.10 -7.11 -9.65
N PRO A 13 7.74 -7.87 -10.55
CA PRO A 13 9.19 -7.76 -10.78
C PRO A 13 9.62 -6.41 -11.38
N LYS A 14 8.70 -5.70 -12.04
CA LYS A 14 8.91 -4.35 -12.58
C LYS A 14 7.87 -3.37 -12.02
N ALA A 15 7.60 -3.48 -10.71
CA ALA A 15 6.63 -2.62 -10.06
C ALA A 15 7.00 -1.15 -10.21
N THR A 16 6.04 -0.34 -10.64
CA THR A 16 6.19 1.11 -10.64
C THR A 16 6.27 1.62 -9.21
N ARG A 17 6.71 2.87 -9.03
CA ARG A 17 6.77 3.48 -7.70
C ARG A 17 5.42 3.44 -7.00
N GLN A 18 4.36 3.81 -7.71
CA GLN A 18 2.99 3.78 -7.18
C GLN A 18 2.55 2.37 -6.77
N GLN A 19 2.76 1.37 -7.62
CA GLN A 19 2.44 -0.03 -7.29
C GLN A 19 3.18 -0.51 -6.05
N ARG A 20 4.44 -0.09 -5.85
CA ARG A 20 5.18 -0.41 -4.62
C ARG A 20 4.55 0.26 -3.41
N VAL A 21 4.14 1.52 -3.51
CA VAL A 21 3.48 2.25 -2.42
C VAL A 21 2.19 1.56 -2.03
N GLU A 22 1.33 1.25 -3.01
CA GLU A 22 0.06 0.55 -2.82
C GLU A 22 0.27 -0.82 -2.15
N TRP A 23 1.19 -1.62 -2.70
CA TRP A 23 1.52 -2.94 -2.15
C TRP A 23 2.02 -2.86 -0.71
N HIS A 24 2.87 -1.88 -0.38
CA HIS A 24 3.38 -1.73 0.98
C HIS A 24 2.32 -1.26 1.96
N LEU A 25 1.39 -0.41 1.53
CA LEU A 25 0.24 0.00 2.36
C LEU A 25 -0.62 -1.22 2.71
N GLU A 26 -0.93 -2.08 1.74
CA GLU A 26 -1.70 -3.31 1.97
C GLU A 26 -0.91 -4.33 2.79
N HIS A 27 0.39 -4.49 2.51
CA HIS A 27 1.28 -5.38 3.25
C HIS A 27 1.34 -5.02 4.73
N VAL A 28 1.49 -3.73 5.07
CA VAL A 28 1.55 -3.28 6.46
C VAL A 28 0.26 -3.58 7.22
N GLN A 29 -0.89 -3.46 6.55
CA GLN A 29 -2.21 -3.75 7.13
C GLN A 29 -2.49 -5.25 7.28
N ALA A 30 -2.10 -6.07 6.30
CA ALA A 30 -2.43 -7.50 6.27
C ALA A 30 -1.37 -8.42 6.90
N CYS A 31 -0.10 -8.01 6.90
CA CYS A 31 1.03 -8.84 7.30
C CYS A 31 1.97 -8.12 8.28
N GLY A 32 2.43 -6.92 7.93
CA GLY A 32 3.32 -6.10 8.77
C GLY A 32 4.69 -6.73 9.07
N CYS A 33 5.11 -7.79 8.37
CA CYS A 33 6.31 -8.54 8.76
C CYS A 33 7.63 -7.79 8.51
N ARG A 34 7.59 -6.74 7.69
CA ARG A 34 8.73 -5.88 7.38
C ARG A 34 8.27 -4.43 7.24
N PRO A 35 8.99 -3.45 7.82
CA PRO A 35 8.68 -2.05 7.62
C PRO A 35 8.92 -1.63 6.16
N PRO A 36 8.11 -0.70 5.63
CA PRO A 36 8.33 -0.16 4.30
C PRO A 36 9.64 0.65 4.21
N PRO A 37 10.24 0.73 3.01
CA PRO A 37 11.47 1.49 2.82
C PRO A 37 11.22 2.99 3.07
N ALA A 38 12.19 3.66 3.70
CA ALA A 38 12.08 5.05 4.14
C ALA A 38 11.66 6.02 3.01
N SER A 39 12.16 5.80 1.79
CA SER A 39 11.83 6.61 0.60
C SER A 39 10.37 6.53 0.17
N LEU A 40 9.61 5.51 0.59
CA LEU A 40 8.19 5.34 0.26
C LEU A 40 7.26 5.70 1.42
N ILE A 41 7.77 5.90 2.65
CA ILE A 41 6.93 6.13 3.84
C ILE A 41 6.01 7.35 3.67
N ALA A 42 6.53 8.43 3.08
CA ALA A 42 5.75 9.63 2.84
C ALA A 42 4.57 9.36 1.90
N GLU A 43 4.83 8.69 0.77
CA GLU A 43 3.81 8.33 -0.22
C GLU A 43 2.80 7.31 0.33
N ILE A 44 3.25 6.35 1.15
CA ILE A 44 2.35 5.37 1.78
C ILE A 44 1.37 6.05 2.72
N ARG A 45 1.87 6.98 3.56
CA ARG A 45 1.02 7.75 4.48
C ARG A 45 0.07 8.68 3.73
N ASP A 46 0.53 9.27 2.64
CA ASP A 46 -0.30 10.12 1.80
C ASP A 46 -1.43 9.30 1.15
N LEU A 47 -1.10 8.14 0.58
CA LEU A 47 -2.08 7.21 0.02
C LEU A 47 -3.07 6.68 1.09
N GLU A 48 -2.59 6.37 2.29
CA GLU A 48 -3.45 5.97 3.41
C GLU A 48 -4.46 7.05 3.76
N LYS A 49 -4.01 8.31 3.84
CA LYS A 49 -4.90 9.46 4.06
C LYS A 49 -5.89 9.61 2.91
N GLN A 50 -5.44 9.55 1.66
CA GLN A 50 -6.31 9.62 0.50
C GLN A 50 -7.40 8.53 0.51
N ARG A 51 -7.09 7.32 1.02
CA ARG A 51 -8.05 6.21 1.17
C ARG A 51 -9.00 6.39 2.35
N LEU A 52 -8.62 7.15 3.37
CA LEU A 52 -9.41 7.41 4.58
C LEU A 52 -10.32 8.63 4.41
N LEU A 53 -9.92 9.61 3.59
CA LEU A 53 -10.76 10.74 3.24
C LEU A 53 -12.00 10.20 2.51
N PRO A 54 -13.22 10.45 3.03
CA PRO A 54 -14.42 10.11 2.29
C PRO A 54 -14.37 10.81 0.93
N ALA A 55 -14.85 10.15 -0.11
CA ALA A 55 -15.07 10.75 -1.42
C ALA A 55 -16.15 11.83 -1.32
N GLU A 56 -15.86 12.95 -0.67
CA GLU A 56 -16.62 14.18 -0.82
C GLU A 56 -16.20 14.77 -2.16
N GLU A 57 -16.99 14.43 -3.19
CA GLU A 57 -17.45 15.29 -4.30
C GLU A 57 -17.66 14.43 -5.56
N GLY A 58 -18.91 14.14 -5.88
CA GLY A 58 -19.27 13.34 -7.06
C GLY A 58 -20.73 12.87 -7.15
N ALA A 59 -21.66 13.60 -6.54
CA ALA A 59 -23.09 13.49 -6.83
C ALA A 59 -23.62 14.89 -7.10
N ALA A 60 -23.49 15.32 -8.35
CA ALA A 60 -24.19 16.46 -8.92
C ALA A 60 -25.26 15.93 -9.89
#